data_AF-F0MCK6-F1
#
_entry.id   AF-F0MCK6-F1
#
_cell.length_a   1.000
_cell.length_b   1.000
_cell.length_c   1.000
_cell.angle_alpha   90.00
_cell.angle_beta   90.00
_cell.angle_gamma   90.00
#
_symmetry.space_group_name_H-M   'P 1'
#
loop_
_entity.id
_entity.type
_entity.pdbx_description
1 polymer ?
#
loop_
_entity_poly.entity_id
_entity_poly.type
_entity_poly.pdbx_seq_one_letter_code
_entity_poly.pdbx_strand_id
1 'polypeptide(L)'
;MGLWSRFARRRTPAAAAGRPVFVAAIEPKEQDPVTPEQMADLNAAWSELAEAAKESAVTGFHACSRGRKPWQEDPAAVRSMAALLRRVHAEDAATEGPTAK
;
A
#
# COMPACT_ATOMS: atom_id res chain seq x y z
N MET A 1 15.56 -28.51 14.30
CA MET A 1 16.76 -28.33 13.44
C MET A 1 16.34 -28.36 11.96
N GLY A 2 16.26 -27.18 11.32
CA GLY A 2 16.59 -27.00 9.89
C GLY A 2 15.63 -27.45 8.78
N LEU A 3 14.46 -26.80 8.61
CA LEU A 3 13.70 -26.81 7.33
C LEU A 3 14.10 -25.67 6.37
N TRP A 4 15.26 -25.04 6.60
CA TRP A 4 15.76 -23.90 5.81
C TRP A 4 16.65 -24.31 4.61
N SER A 5 16.89 -25.61 4.41
CA SER A 5 17.87 -26.09 3.43
C SER A 5 17.40 -26.12 1.96
N ARG A 6 16.14 -25.76 1.66
CA ARG A 6 15.65 -25.68 0.27
C ARG A 6 15.78 -24.30 -0.38
N PHE A 7 15.89 -23.21 0.38
CA PHE A 7 16.00 -21.86 -0.18
C PHE A 7 17.44 -21.45 -0.54
N ALA A 8 18.45 -22.08 0.07
CA ALA A 8 19.87 -21.78 -0.23
C ALA A 8 20.34 -22.32 -1.60
N ARG A 9 19.64 -23.29 -2.19
CA ARG A 9 20.06 -23.95 -3.45
C ARG A 9 19.69 -23.19 -4.73
N ARG A 10 19.04 -22.02 -4.64
CA ARG A 10 18.75 -21.17 -5.81
C ARG A 10 19.68 -19.96 -5.93
N ARG A 11 20.90 -20.03 -5.40
CA ARG A 11 21.97 -19.09 -5.75
C ARG A 11 23.16 -19.86 -6.31
N THR A 12 23.07 -20.16 -7.60
CA THR A 12 24.24 -20.43 -8.44
C THR A 12 24.36 -19.22 -9.38
N PRO A 13 25.49 -18.50 -9.42
CA PRO A 13 25.68 -17.44 -10.39
C PRO A 13 26.01 -18.08 -11.73
N ALA A 14 25.03 -18.20 -12.62
CA ALA A 14 25.29 -18.49 -14.01
C ALA A 14 25.68 -17.19 -14.71
N ALA A 15 26.98 -16.98 -14.87
CA ALA A 15 27.51 -16.05 -15.86
C ALA A 15 27.13 -16.56 -17.25
N ALA A 16 26.20 -15.87 -17.91
CA ALA A 16 25.96 -16.02 -19.34
C ALA A 16 25.48 -14.68 -19.89
N ALA A 17 26.23 -14.18 -20.87
CA ALA A 17 26.00 -12.93 -21.56
C ALA A 17 24.58 -12.87 -22.16
N GLY A 18 23.84 -11.84 -21.79
CA GLY A 18 22.58 -11.46 -22.40
C GLY A 18 22.40 -9.97 -22.17
N ARG A 19 22.52 -9.21 -23.26
CA ARG A 19 22.21 -7.77 -23.46
C ARG A 19 21.89 -6.98 -22.18
N PRO A 20 22.57 -5.85 -21.90
CA PRO A 20 22.00 -4.91 -20.96
C PRO A 20 20.67 -4.45 -21.54
N VAL A 21 19.56 -4.96 -21.00
CA VAL A 21 18.33 -4.18 -20.98
C VAL A 21 18.74 -2.97 -20.17
N PHE A 22 19.05 -1.88 -20.87
CA PHE A 22 19.06 -0.58 -20.26
C PHE A 22 17.70 -0.48 -19.58
N VAL A 23 17.69 -0.64 -18.25
CA VAL A 23 16.71 0.05 -17.43
C VAL A 23 16.95 1.48 -17.84
N ALA A 24 16.14 1.97 -18.78
CA ALA A 24 16.09 3.38 -19.09
C ALA A 24 16.00 4.02 -17.72
N ALA A 25 17.08 4.70 -17.33
CA ALA A 25 17.12 5.45 -16.10
C ALA A 25 15.88 6.32 -16.19
N ILE A 26 14.85 5.96 -15.42
CA ILE A 26 13.64 6.75 -15.41
C ILE A 26 14.13 7.99 -14.71
N GLU A 27 14.47 9.02 -15.49
CA GLU A 27 15.03 10.25 -14.95
C GLU A 27 14.15 10.64 -13.76
N PRO A 28 14.77 10.94 -12.60
CA PRO A 28 14.05 11.52 -11.51
C PRO A 28 13.52 12.86 -12.03
N LYS A 29 12.29 12.87 -12.54
CA LYS A 29 11.54 14.11 -12.65
C LYS A 29 11.49 14.64 -11.24
N GLU A 30 12.18 15.74 -11.02
CA GLU A 30 12.12 16.55 -9.81
C GLU A 30 10.65 16.59 -9.39
N GLN A 31 10.36 16.01 -8.22
CA GLN A 31 9.02 16.06 -7.69
C GLN A 31 8.75 17.53 -7.40
N ASP A 32 7.73 18.10 -8.04
CA ASP A 32 7.33 19.48 -7.79
C ASP A 32 7.13 19.66 -6.28
N PRO A 33 7.63 20.78 -5.71
CA PRO A 33 7.50 21.03 -4.29
C PRO A 33 6.03 21.00 -3.88
N VAL A 34 5.74 20.24 -2.82
CA VAL A 34 4.36 20.06 -2.32
C VAL A 34 3.78 21.42 -1.94
N THR A 35 2.71 21.80 -2.63
CA THR A 35 2.02 23.07 -2.35
C THR A 35 1.28 22.98 -1.02
N PRO A 36 1.04 24.11 -0.33
CA PRO A 36 0.26 24.13 0.91
C PRO A 36 -1.15 23.53 0.74
N GLU A 37 -1.78 23.73 -0.41
CA GLU A 37 -3.09 23.17 -0.75
C GLU A 37 -3.05 21.64 -0.83
N GLN A 38 -2.00 21.07 -1.45
CA GLN A 38 -1.81 19.62 -1.50
C GLN A 38 -1.57 19.01 -0.11
N MET A 39 -0.86 19.74 0.77
CA MET A 39 -0.68 19.29 2.15
C MET A 39 -1.99 19.32 2.94
N ALA A 40 -2.82 20.35 2.74
CA ALA A 40 -4.14 20.42 3.34
C ALA A 40 -5.05 19.28 2.86
N ASP A 41 -5.03 18.97 1.55
CA ASP A 41 -5.78 17.85 0.98
C ASP A 41 -5.31 16.50 1.52
N LEU A 42 -4.00 16.32 1.67
CA LEU A 42 -3.42 15.12 2.25
C LEU A 42 -3.83 14.94 3.72
N ASN A 43 -3.79 16.00 4.52
CA ASN A 43 -4.23 15.98 5.91
C ASN A 43 -5.73 15.65 6.05
N ALA A 44 -6.55 16.18 5.15
CA ALA A 44 -7.97 15.85 5.09
C ALA A 44 -8.17 14.35 4.78
N ALA A 45 -7.46 13.81 3.78
CA ALA A 45 -7.50 12.39 3.45
C ALA A 45 -7.07 11.49 4.62
N TRP A 46 -6.01 11.88 5.35
CA TRP A 46 -5.57 11.15 6.55
C TRP A 46 -6.60 11.20 7.69
N SER A 47 -7.30 12.31 7.84
CA SER A 47 -8.38 12.43 8.82
C SER A 47 -9.54 11.48 8.47
N GLU A 48 -9.92 11.40 7.20
CA GLU A 48 -10.94 10.45 6.73
C GLU A 48 -10.54 8.98 6.97
N LEU A 49 -9.26 8.65 6.72
CA LEU A 49 -8.73 7.31 6.97
C LEU A 49 -8.70 6.99 8.48
N ALA A 50 -8.35 7.96 9.32
CA ALA A 50 -8.34 7.79 10.77
C ALA A 50 -9.74 7.52 11.32
N GLU A 51 -10.77 8.24 10.87
CA GLU A 51 -12.15 7.95 11.26
C GLU A 51 -12.60 6.56 10.80
N ALA A 52 -12.34 6.21 9.54
CA ALA A 52 -12.65 4.87 9.03
C ALA A 52 -11.89 3.76 9.79
N ALA A 53 -10.67 4.04 10.24
CA ALA A 53 -9.87 3.09 11.01
C ALA A 53 -10.40 2.91 12.45
N LYS A 54 -10.93 3.95 13.11
CA LYS A 54 -11.55 3.84 14.45
C LYS A 54 -12.76 2.92 14.47
N GLU A 55 -13.54 2.93 13.39
CA GLU A 55 -14.69 2.06 13.21
C GLU A 55 -14.26 0.62 12.86
N SER A 56 -13.02 0.43 12.44
CA SER A 56 -12.47 -0.87 12.06
C SER A 56 -11.65 -1.52 13.18
N ALA A 57 -11.53 -2.84 13.18
CA ALA A 57 -10.60 -3.56 14.05
C ALA A 57 -9.15 -3.59 13.51
N VAL A 58 -8.81 -2.76 12.52
CA VAL A 58 -7.51 -2.80 11.83
C VAL A 58 -6.41 -2.17 12.68
N THR A 59 -5.31 -2.89 12.86
CA THR A 59 -4.17 -2.47 13.68
C THR A 59 -3.03 -1.84 12.88
N GLY A 60 -3.04 -1.95 11.55
CA GLY A 60 -2.03 -1.34 10.69
C GLY A 60 -2.26 -1.57 9.20
N PHE A 61 -1.57 -0.78 8.37
CA PHE A 61 -1.63 -0.84 6.92
C PHE A 61 -0.27 -1.15 6.32
N HIS A 62 -0.24 -2.15 5.45
CA HIS A 62 0.89 -2.43 4.58
C HIS A 62 0.43 -2.41 3.13
N ALA A 63 0.86 -1.39 2.39
CA ALA A 63 0.59 -1.26 0.97
C ALA A 63 1.87 -0.90 0.21
N CYS A 64 2.04 -1.51 -0.96
CA CYS A 64 3.11 -1.19 -1.88
C CYS A 64 2.57 -0.30 -2.98
N SER A 65 3.13 0.88 -3.16
CA SER A 65 2.86 1.72 -4.32
C SER A 65 3.58 1.13 -5.54
N ARG A 66 2.87 1.00 -6.67
CA ARG A 66 3.50 0.62 -7.95
C ARG A 66 4.27 1.79 -8.59
N GLY A 67 3.93 3.01 -8.19
CA GLY A 67 4.55 4.25 -8.66
C GLY A 67 5.74 4.68 -7.79
N ARG A 68 6.33 5.82 -8.17
CA ARG A 68 7.49 6.41 -7.48
C ARG A 68 7.16 7.05 -6.13
N LYS A 69 5.90 7.41 -5.90
CA LYS A 69 5.48 8.08 -4.67
C LYS A 69 4.89 7.06 -3.68
N PRO A 70 5.24 7.10 -2.39
CA PRO A 70 4.56 6.33 -1.36
C PRO A 70 3.06 6.65 -1.37
N TRP A 71 2.22 5.64 -1.17
CA TRP A 71 0.77 5.83 -1.15
C TRP A 71 0.33 6.77 -0.02
N GLN A 72 1.10 6.86 1.06
CA GLN A 72 0.89 7.75 2.21
C GLN A 72 0.97 9.24 1.86
N GLU A 73 1.58 9.58 0.74
CA GLU A 73 1.76 10.96 0.29
C GLU A 73 0.82 11.31 -0.88
N ASP A 74 -0.01 10.37 -1.32
CA ASP A 74 -1.02 10.56 -2.36
C ASP A 74 -2.42 10.62 -1.72
N PRO A 75 -3.07 11.79 -1.68
CA PRO A 75 -4.38 11.92 -1.04
C PRO A 75 -5.44 11.01 -1.68
N ALA A 76 -5.36 10.73 -2.98
CA ALA A 76 -6.28 9.82 -3.65
C ALA A 76 -6.08 8.37 -3.18
N ALA A 77 -4.83 7.95 -2.99
CA ALA A 77 -4.51 6.63 -2.47
C ALA A 77 -4.95 6.48 -1.00
N VAL A 78 -4.70 7.48 -0.15
CA VAL A 78 -5.15 7.49 1.26
C VAL A 78 -6.67 7.39 1.36
N ARG A 79 -7.41 8.16 0.55
CA ARG A 79 -8.89 8.06 0.48
C ARG A 79 -9.38 6.70 0.00
N SER A 80 -8.67 6.09 -0.96
CA SER A 80 -9.00 4.75 -1.43
C SER A 80 -8.89 3.73 -0.29
N MET A 81 -7.87 3.84 0.56
CA MET A 81 -7.74 2.99 1.76
C MET A 81 -8.90 3.21 2.75
N ALA A 82 -9.32 4.46 2.96
CA ALA A 82 -10.47 4.77 3.82
C ALA A 82 -11.77 4.16 3.28
N ALA A 83 -12.00 4.24 1.96
CA ALA A 83 -13.14 3.62 1.31
C ALA A 83 -13.13 2.09 1.42
N LEU A 84 -11.95 1.46 1.30
CA LEU A 84 -11.79 0.02 1.49
C LEU A 84 -12.14 -0.40 2.93
N LEU A 85 -11.69 0.34 3.94
CA LEU A 85 -12.03 0.06 5.33
C LEU A 85 -13.53 0.10 5.59
N ARG A 86 -14.20 1.16 5.13
CA ARG A 86 -15.66 1.29 5.28
C ARG A 86 -16.40 0.13 4.62
N ARG A 87 -15.92 -0.32 3.45
CA ARG A 87 -16.50 -1.46 2.74
C ARG A 87 -16.32 -2.75 3.53
N VAL A 88 -15.11 -3.04 4.00
CA VAL A 88 -14.84 -4.25 4.79
C VAL A 88 -15.67 -4.26 6.08
N HIS A 89 -15.72 -3.13 6.79
CA HIS A 89 -16.55 -2.99 7.99
C HIS A 89 -18.04 -3.22 7.69
N ALA A 90 -18.56 -2.71 6.57
CA ALA A 90 -19.94 -2.96 6.15
C ALA A 90 -20.20 -4.44 5.79
N GLU A 91 -19.23 -5.11 5.17
CA GLU A 91 -19.31 -6.56 4.87
C GLU A 91 -19.28 -7.40 6.15
N ASP A 92 -18.43 -7.04 7.13
CA ASP A 92 -18.38 -7.69 8.45
C ASP A 92 -19.69 -7.52 9.21
N ALA A 93 -20.22 -6.29 9.27
CA ALA A 93 -21.50 -5.99 9.94
C ALA A 93 -22.70 -6.73 9.29
N ALA A 94 -22.68 -6.95 7.98
CA ALA A 94 -23.71 -7.73 7.28
C ALA A 94 -23.62 -9.23 7.59
N THR A 95 -22.42 -9.74 7.87
CA THR A 95 -22.18 -11.16 8.18
C THR A 95 -22.59 -11.51 9.63
N GLU A 96 -22.54 -10.51 10.53
CA GLU A 96 -23.00 -10.60 11.92
C GLU A 96 -24.54 -10.41 12.08
N GLY A 97 -25.29 -10.37 10.97
CA GLY A 97 -26.76 -10.34 10.96
C GLY A 97 -27.40 -11.52 11.71
N PRO A 98 -28.58 -11.35 12.31
CA PRO A 98 -29.03 -12.10 13.47
C PRO A 98 -29.10 -13.59 13.16
N THR A 99 -28.19 -14.38 13.75
CA THR A 99 -28.47 -15.78 14.02
C THR A 99 -29.64 -15.80 15.01
N ALA A 100 -30.83 -15.90 14.41
CA ALA A 100 -32.09 -16.09 15.08
C ALA A 100 -31.97 -17.27 16.05
N LYS A 101 -32.54 -17.06 17.23
CA LYS A 101 -32.88 -18.05 18.24
C LYS A 101 -33.47 -19.33 17.64
#